data_AF-A0A5C8JVL2-F1
#
_entry.id   AF-A0A5C8JVL2-F1
#
_cell.length_a   1.000
_cell.length_b   1.000
_cell.length_c   1.000
_cell.angle_alpha   90.00
_cell.angle_beta   90.00
_cell.angle_gamma   90.00
#
_symmetry.space_group_name_H-M   'P 1'
#
loop_
_entity.id
_entity.type
_entity.pdbx_description
1 polymer ?
#
loop_
_entity_poly.entity_id
_entity_poly.type
_entity_poly.pdbx_seq_one_letter_code
_entity_poly.pdbx_strand_id
1 'polypeptide(L)'
;MTERYLGVLGVAEALGVSRHAVHKWRTRYPAGSEHAFPEPDVEVDETPGWRADRLEEIRRWRAGLPGRGSGGGRPTAARQEYLKAAMACGLDRDEARRALATFAAEFPEMTEPELCAWLVEKFRR
;
A
#
# COMPACT_ATOMS: atom_id res chain seq x y z
N MET A 1 -29.26 4.12 26.17
CA MET A 1 -27.89 4.43 25.71
C MET A 1 -27.87 4.32 24.21
N THR A 2 -27.22 5.26 23.51
CA THR A 2 -27.10 5.23 22.05
C THR A 2 -25.73 4.68 21.69
N GLU A 3 -25.68 3.52 21.04
CA GLU A 3 -24.44 2.99 20.49
C GLU A 3 -24.14 3.66 19.14
N ARG A 4 -22.88 4.05 18.92
CA ARG A 4 -22.44 4.65 17.66
C ARG A 4 -21.48 3.69 16.96
N TYR A 5 -21.79 3.41 15.71
CA TYR A 5 -21.00 2.55 14.84
C TYR A 5 -20.33 3.39 13.75
N LEU A 6 -19.09 3.04 13.43
CA LEU A 6 -18.35 3.56 12.29
C LEU A 6 -18.74 2.75 11.07
N GLY A 7 -19.33 3.41 10.07
CA GLY A 7 -19.44 2.82 8.73
C GLY A 7 -18.10 2.79 8.00
N VAL A 8 -18.10 2.29 6.76
CA VAL A 8 -16.90 2.24 5.89
C VAL A 8 -16.20 3.59 5.77
N LEU A 9 -16.96 4.69 5.71
CA LEU A 9 -16.40 6.05 5.66
C LEU A 9 -15.70 6.44 6.96
N GLY A 10 -16.33 6.20 8.12
CA GLY A 10 -15.73 6.51 9.42
C GLY A 10 -14.46 5.71 9.68
N VAL A 11 -14.43 4.44 9.28
CA VAL A 11 -13.20 3.63 9.32
C VAL A 11 -12.14 4.19 8.39
N ALA A 12 -12.50 4.58 7.17
CA ALA A 12 -11.56 5.13 6.20
C ALA A 12 -10.91 6.44 6.70
N GLU A 13 -11.71 7.36 7.20
CA GLU A 13 -11.26 8.63 7.78
C GLU A 13 -10.35 8.40 8.98
N ALA A 14 -10.76 7.56 9.93
CA ALA A 14 -10.00 7.30 11.15
C ALA A 14 -8.66 6.56 10.91
N LEU A 15 -8.48 5.98 9.72
CA LEU A 15 -7.26 5.30 9.27
C LEU A 15 -6.47 6.08 8.22
N GLY A 16 -6.95 7.25 7.76
CA GLY A 16 -6.32 8.04 6.71
C GLY A 16 -6.21 7.28 5.37
N VAL A 17 -7.25 6.54 4.99
CA VAL A 17 -7.30 5.80 3.72
C VAL A 17 -8.57 6.14 2.93
N SER A 18 -8.64 5.71 1.68
CA SER A 18 -9.86 5.87 0.89
C SER A 18 -10.94 4.85 1.32
N ARG A 19 -12.21 5.24 1.17
CA ARG A 19 -13.37 4.32 1.28
C ARG A 19 -13.18 3.06 0.45
N HIS A 20 -12.66 3.22 -0.77
CA HIS A 20 -12.39 2.12 -1.69
C HIS A 20 -11.36 1.12 -1.12
N ALA A 21 -10.36 1.59 -0.37
CA ALA A 21 -9.40 0.71 0.29
C ALA A 21 -10.08 -0.22 1.29
N VAL A 22 -10.98 0.30 2.12
CA VAL A 22 -11.73 -0.48 3.11
C VAL A 22 -12.63 -1.51 2.43
N HIS A 23 -13.32 -1.13 1.35
CA HIS A 23 -14.10 -2.08 0.54
C HIS A 23 -13.23 -3.20 -0.03
N LYS A 24 -12.06 -2.86 -0.60
CA LYS A 24 -11.13 -3.87 -1.12
C LYS A 24 -10.60 -4.80 -0.03
N TRP A 25 -10.41 -4.32 1.19
CA TRP A 25 -10.00 -5.18 2.30
C TRP A 25 -11.05 -6.24 2.60
N ARG A 26 -12.33 -5.83 2.73
CA ARG A 26 -13.44 -6.77 2.95
C ARG A 26 -13.54 -7.84 1.86
N THR A 27 -13.38 -7.46 0.59
CA THR A 27 -13.46 -8.42 -0.53
C THR A 27 -12.21 -9.32 -0.63
N ARG A 28 -11.02 -8.78 -0.40
CA ARG A 28 -9.74 -9.52 -0.57
C ARG A 28 -9.43 -10.43 0.61
N TYR A 29 -9.94 -10.11 1.79
CA TYR A 29 -9.68 -10.83 3.03
C TYR A 29 -11.02 -11.21 3.67
N PRO A 30 -11.81 -12.11 3.03
CA PRO A 30 -13.09 -12.54 3.55
C PRO A 30 -12.92 -13.35 4.85
N ALA A 31 -14.04 -13.54 5.57
CA ALA A 31 -14.10 -14.46 6.70
C ALA A 31 -13.60 -15.85 6.28
N GLY A 32 -12.74 -16.46 7.09
CA GLY A 32 -12.10 -17.74 6.80
C GLY A 32 -10.81 -17.68 5.96
N SER A 33 -10.38 -16.50 5.52
CA SER A 33 -9.03 -16.34 4.95
C SER A 33 -7.95 -16.32 6.04
N GLU A 34 -6.71 -16.67 5.67
CA GLU A 34 -5.55 -16.69 6.58
C GLU A 34 -5.33 -15.35 7.32
N HIS A 35 -5.70 -14.23 6.68
CA HIS A 35 -5.59 -12.89 7.25
C HIS A 35 -6.90 -12.11 7.12
N ALA A 36 -8.00 -12.71 7.59
CA ALA A 36 -9.35 -12.16 7.46
C ALA A 36 -9.48 -10.73 8.00
N PHE A 37 -10.17 -9.88 7.25
CA PHE A 37 -10.52 -8.53 7.71
C PHE A 37 -11.55 -8.61 8.85
N PRO A 38 -11.42 -7.79 9.92
CA PRO A 38 -12.37 -7.81 11.02
C PRO A 38 -13.83 -7.65 10.57
N GLU A 39 -14.67 -8.61 10.95
CA GLU A 39 -16.09 -8.58 10.65
C GLU A 39 -16.78 -7.40 11.33
N PRO A 40 -17.80 -6.78 10.68
CA PRO A 40 -18.57 -5.72 11.29
C PRO A 40 -19.37 -6.24 12.49
N ASP A 41 -19.60 -5.37 13.46
CA ASP A 41 -20.44 -5.65 14.63
C ASP A 41 -21.93 -5.58 14.30
N VAL A 42 -22.28 -4.82 13.25
CA VAL A 42 -23.64 -4.66 12.76
C VAL A 42 -23.66 -4.52 11.24
N GLU A 43 -24.71 -5.00 10.60
CA GLU A 43 -25.01 -4.71 9.20
C GLU A 43 -26.45 -4.18 9.11
N VAL A 44 -26.61 -2.97 8.55
CA VAL A 44 -27.92 -2.32 8.37
C VAL A 44 -28.05 -1.96 6.89
N ASP A 45 -29.04 -2.52 6.19
CA ASP A 45 -29.24 -2.31 4.75
C ASP A 45 -27.93 -2.48 3.95
N GLU A 46 -27.25 -3.62 4.16
CA GLU A 46 -25.95 -3.97 3.53
C GLU A 46 -24.79 -3.02 3.89
N THR A 47 -25.01 -2.10 4.83
CA THR A 47 -24.01 -1.16 5.32
C THR A 47 -23.35 -1.72 6.59
N PRO A 48 -22.06 -2.09 6.53
CA PRO A 48 -21.36 -2.62 7.69
C PRO A 48 -21.00 -1.50 8.68
N GLY A 49 -21.09 -1.81 9.97
CA GLY A 49 -20.74 -0.92 11.07
C GLY A 49 -19.81 -1.61 12.07
N TRP A 50 -18.76 -0.89 12.49
CA TRP A 50 -17.84 -1.32 13.55
C TRP A 50 -17.98 -0.42 14.77
N ARG A 51 -17.88 -0.97 15.97
CA ARG A 51 -17.77 -0.18 17.20
C ARG A 51 -16.48 0.63 17.15
N ALA A 52 -16.52 1.85 17.68
CA ALA A 52 -15.39 2.78 17.58
C ALA A 52 -14.12 2.27 18.29
N ASP A 53 -14.27 1.48 19.35
CA ASP A 53 -13.18 0.84 20.10
C ASP A 53 -12.49 -0.29 19.33
N ARG A 54 -13.15 -0.90 18.33
CA ARG A 54 -12.56 -1.92 17.45
C ARG A 54 -11.66 -1.33 16.36
N LEU A 55 -11.54 -0.01 16.26
CA LEU A 55 -10.63 0.63 15.30
C LEU A 55 -9.17 0.17 15.48
N GLU A 56 -8.75 -0.07 16.72
CA GLU A 56 -7.40 -0.56 17.02
C GLU A 56 -7.15 -1.97 16.50
N GLU A 57 -8.17 -2.83 16.46
CA GLU A 57 -8.09 -4.15 15.84
C GLU A 57 -7.85 -4.03 14.32
N ILE A 58 -8.60 -3.16 13.65
CA ILE A 58 -8.44 -2.89 12.21
C ILE A 58 -7.05 -2.31 11.91
N ARG A 59 -6.51 -1.46 12.79
CA ARG A 59 -5.13 -0.93 12.67
C ARG A 59 -4.09 -2.04 12.74
N ARG A 60 -4.21 -2.94 13.71
CA ARG A 60 -3.28 -4.08 13.88
C ARG A 60 -3.36 -5.03 12.70
N TRP A 61 -4.57 -5.39 12.29
CA TRP A 61 -4.80 -6.19 11.10
C TRP A 61 -4.12 -5.57 9.87
N ARG A 62 -4.29 -4.27 9.67
CA ARG A 62 -3.69 -3.52 8.55
C ARG A 62 -2.16 -3.55 8.60
N ALA A 63 -1.56 -3.46 9.79
CA ALA A 63 -0.11 -3.51 9.98
C ALA A 63 0.48 -4.89 9.68
N GLY A 64 -0.30 -5.96 9.88
CA GLY A 64 0.08 -7.34 9.56
C GLY A 64 -0.01 -7.72 8.08
N LEU A 65 -0.47 -6.83 7.20
CA LEU A 65 -0.64 -7.14 5.78
C LEU A 65 0.72 -7.38 5.08
N PRO A 66 0.92 -8.53 4.42
CA PRO A 66 2.13 -8.78 3.64
C PRO A 66 2.21 -7.82 2.44
N GLY A 67 3.37 -7.21 2.23
CA GLY A 67 3.62 -6.31 1.09
C GLY A 67 3.40 -4.82 1.35
N ARG A 68 3.32 -4.40 2.63
CA ARG A 68 3.30 -2.97 3.00
C ARG A 68 4.63 -2.40 3.51
N GLY A 69 5.75 -3.05 3.19
CA GLY A 69 7.05 -2.39 3.20
C GLY A 69 7.08 -1.31 2.11
N SER A 70 6.77 -0.06 2.48
CA SER A 70 7.35 1.14 1.85
C SER A 70 7.33 1.20 0.31
N GLY A 71 6.17 1.08 -0.36
CA GLY A 71 6.15 1.26 -1.82
C GLY A 71 4.92 0.80 -2.62
N GLY A 72 3.76 0.55 -1.98
CA GLY A 72 2.57 0.03 -2.67
C GLY A 72 1.73 1.06 -3.44
N GLY A 73 2.28 2.24 -3.74
CA GLY A 73 1.71 3.12 -4.77
C GLY A 73 1.99 2.52 -6.15
N ARG A 74 1.18 2.86 -7.16
CA ARG A 74 1.60 2.63 -8.54
C ARG A 74 2.97 3.33 -8.69
N PRO A 75 4.05 2.63 -9.09
CA PRO A 75 5.35 3.26 -9.22
C PRO A 75 5.21 4.49 -10.13
N THR A 76 5.90 5.57 -9.82
CA THR A 76 5.92 6.76 -10.70
C THR A 76 6.33 6.34 -12.11
N ALA A 77 5.93 7.09 -13.15
CA ALA A 77 6.28 6.74 -14.52
C ALA A 77 7.81 6.55 -14.69
N ALA A 78 8.61 7.42 -14.07
CA ALA A 78 10.07 7.32 -14.04
C ALA A 78 10.56 6.01 -13.40
N ARG A 79 9.96 5.59 -12.27
CA ARG A 79 10.32 4.32 -11.61
C ARG A 79 9.92 3.10 -12.45
N GLN A 80 8.79 3.16 -13.17
CA GLN A 80 8.40 2.09 -14.10
C GLN A 80 9.38 1.97 -15.26
N GLU A 81 9.79 3.10 -15.85
CA GLU A 81 10.76 3.13 -16.95
C GLU A 81 12.12 2.59 -16.51
N TYR A 82 12.60 3.00 -15.34
CA TYR A 82 13.82 2.46 -14.72
C TYR A 82 13.75 0.94 -14.54
N LEU A 83 12.68 0.43 -13.90
CA LEU A 83 12.55 -1.02 -13.69
C LEU A 83 12.52 -1.78 -15.02
N LYS A 84 11.87 -1.23 -16.06
CA LYS A 84 11.86 -1.83 -17.39
C LYS A 84 13.25 -1.86 -18.02
N ALA A 85 14.01 -0.77 -17.93
CA ALA A 85 15.38 -0.70 -18.45
C ALA A 85 16.32 -1.66 -17.69
N ALA A 86 16.25 -1.69 -16.36
CA ALA A 86 17.06 -2.57 -15.52
C ALA A 86 16.83 -4.06 -15.86
N MET A 87 15.57 -4.47 -16.06
CA MET A 87 15.24 -5.83 -16.50
C MET A 87 15.76 -6.14 -17.90
N ALA A 88 15.75 -5.16 -18.82
CA ALA A 88 16.34 -5.35 -20.15
C ALA A 88 17.87 -5.52 -20.10
N CYS A 89 18.52 -4.97 -19.07
CA CYS A 89 19.93 -5.17 -18.76
C CYS A 89 20.23 -6.43 -17.93
N GLY A 90 19.21 -7.24 -17.64
CA GLY A 90 19.36 -8.52 -16.94
C GLY A 90 19.24 -8.47 -15.42
N LEU A 91 18.90 -7.33 -14.82
CA LEU A 91 18.65 -7.24 -13.37
C LEU A 91 17.25 -7.76 -13.04
N ASP A 92 17.13 -8.50 -11.94
CA ASP A 92 15.82 -8.79 -11.38
C ASP A 92 15.20 -7.56 -10.69
N ARG A 93 13.90 -7.65 -10.37
CA ARG A 93 13.17 -6.52 -9.79
C ARG A 93 13.69 -6.11 -8.41
N ASP A 94 14.13 -7.05 -7.59
CA ASP A 94 14.63 -6.77 -6.25
C ASP A 94 16.05 -6.22 -6.30
N GLU A 95 16.89 -6.70 -7.21
CA GLU A 95 18.20 -6.13 -7.55
C GLU A 95 18.08 -4.68 -8.01
N ALA A 96 17.18 -4.40 -8.95
CA ALA A 96 16.91 -3.04 -9.40
C ALA A 96 16.42 -2.14 -8.25
N ARG A 97 15.56 -2.65 -7.37
CA ARG A 97 15.10 -1.88 -6.20
C ARG A 97 16.23 -1.60 -5.21
N ARG A 98 17.11 -2.57 -4.96
CA ARG A 98 18.28 -2.40 -4.10
C ARG A 98 19.24 -1.37 -4.69
N ALA A 99 19.54 -1.49 -5.98
CA ALA A 99 20.39 -0.52 -6.69
C ALA A 99 19.84 0.90 -6.61
N LEU A 100 18.53 1.09 -6.88
CA LEU A 100 17.88 2.40 -6.76
C LEU A 100 17.97 2.96 -5.33
N ALA A 101 17.77 2.13 -4.31
CA ALA A 101 17.91 2.56 -2.92
C ALA A 101 19.35 2.95 -2.55
N THR A 102 20.34 2.21 -3.04
CA THR A 102 21.76 2.54 -2.87
C THR A 102 22.08 3.90 -3.49
N PHE A 103 21.71 4.12 -4.75
CA PHE A 103 21.95 5.40 -5.42
C PHE A 103 21.20 6.57 -4.78
N ALA A 104 19.99 6.35 -4.27
CA ALA A 104 19.25 7.39 -3.55
C ALA A 104 19.95 7.80 -2.23
N ALA A 105 20.70 6.88 -1.61
CA ALA A 105 21.51 7.19 -0.43
C ALA A 105 22.84 7.88 -0.78
N GLU A 106 23.44 7.53 -1.93
CA GLU A 106 24.70 8.14 -2.39
C GLU A 106 24.52 9.53 -3.01
N PHE A 107 23.34 9.82 -3.58
CA PHE A 107 23.00 11.09 -4.22
C PHE A 107 21.78 11.75 -3.54
N PRO A 108 21.88 12.18 -2.27
CA PRO A 108 20.76 12.75 -1.52
C PRO A 108 20.23 14.06 -2.11
N GLU A 109 21.02 14.76 -2.92
CA GLU A 109 20.64 15.98 -3.63
C GLU A 109 19.69 15.72 -4.81
N MET A 110 19.56 14.48 -5.27
CA MET A 110 18.76 14.12 -6.43
C MET A 110 17.45 13.44 -6.02
N THR A 111 16.34 13.87 -6.60
CA THR A 111 15.04 13.26 -6.31
C THR A 111 14.93 11.86 -6.94
N GLU A 112 14.08 10.98 -6.38
CA GLU A 112 13.88 9.62 -6.94
C GLU A 112 13.53 9.62 -8.46
N PRO A 113 12.67 10.52 -8.98
CA PRO A 113 12.39 10.59 -10.41
C PRO A 113 13.60 10.98 -11.27
N GLU A 114 14.40 11.95 -10.82
CA GLU A 114 15.62 12.40 -11.50
C GLU A 114 16.66 11.28 -11.53
N LEU A 115 16.82 10.58 -10.40
CA LEU A 115 17.71 9.43 -10.30
C LEU A 115 17.28 8.29 -11.22
N CYS A 116 15.98 7.98 -11.28
CA CYS A 116 15.46 6.96 -12.20
C CYS A 116 15.74 7.32 -13.67
N ALA A 117 15.53 8.58 -14.06
CA ALA A 117 15.81 9.04 -15.43
C ALA A 117 17.30 8.95 -15.77
N TRP A 118 18.17 9.36 -14.85
CA TRP A 118 19.61 9.27 -15.01
C TRP A 118 20.10 7.81 -15.15
N LEU A 119 19.59 6.90 -14.32
CA LEU A 119 19.93 5.47 -14.41
C LEU A 119 19.49 4.85 -15.74
N VAL A 120 18.31 5.23 -16.26
CA VAL A 120 17.86 4.80 -17.59
C VAL A 120 18.81 5.27 -18.69
N GLU A 121 19.30 6.51 -18.61
CA GLU A 121 20.29 7.03 -19.56
C GLU A 121 21.60 6.23 -19.53
N LYS A 122 22.06 5.85 -18.33
CA LYS A 122 23.27 5.03 -18.17
C LYS A 122 23.15 3.63 -18.75
N PHE A 123 21.96 3.02 -18.70
CA PHE A 123 21.72 1.71 -19.32
C PHE A 123 21.64 1.74 -20.85
N ARG A 124 21.42 2.92 -21.46
CA ARG A 124 21.36 3.08 -22.92
C ARG A 124 22.73 3.29 -23.57
N ARG A 125 23.79 3.42 -22.78
CA ARG A 125 25.14 3.79 -23.22
C ARG A 125 26.11 2.63 -23.06
#